data_AF-A0A6I4ZY32-F1
#
_entry.id   AF-A0A6I4ZY32-F1
#
_cell.length_a   1.000
_cell.length_b   1.000
_cell.length_c   1.000
_cell.angle_alpha   90.00
_cell.angle_beta   90.00
_cell.angle_gamma   90.00
#
_symmetry.space_group_name_H-M   'P 1'
#
loop_
_entity.id
_entity.type
_entity.pdbx_description
1 polymer ?
#
loop_
_entity_poly.entity_id
_entity_poly.type
_entity_poly.pdbx_seq_one_letter_code
_entity_poly.pdbx_strand_id
1 'polypeptide(L)'
;MIGIKHILATFQINGNQVARRLNISRQTVSDWINGKRKIPKERINQISHFQEFEFVDRELFSKILSDVEEQKVIVAYYDYLSKRDSKRVIDEVYGVPYMENPHEEDRDAEVEILNTLLIEEEKDHELKKAEALIYGKRNYSNTINSTLYKELLTKLNKICVSDDKKKISLLSEYLNSLTQNN
;
A
#
# COMPACT_ATOMS: atom_id res chain seq x y z
N MET A 1 -10.75 -1.45 2.98
CA MET A 1 -11.70 -0.85 3.96
C MET A 1 -12.13 0.57 3.55
N ILE A 2 -13.20 1.19 4.07
CA ILE A 2 -13.49 2.63 3.79
C ILE A 2 -12.41 3.50 4.44
N GLY A 3 -11.80 4.41 3.68
CA GLY A 3 -10.60 5.09 4.16
C GLY A 3 -10.79 6.01 5.36
N ILE A 4 -11.83 6.85 5.42
CA ILE A 4 -12.11 7.64 6.64
C ILE A 4 -12.35 6.75 7.86
N LYS A 5 -12.93 5.55 7.69
CA LYS A 5 -13.14 4.62 8.79
C LYS A 5 -11.79 4.08 9.32
N HIS A 6 -10.91 3.68 8.39
CA HIS A 6 -9.56 3.21 8.74
C HIS A 6 -8.75 4.29 9.44
N ILE A 7 -8.65 5.46 8.82
CA ILE A 7 -7.87 6.60 9.36
C ILE A 7 -8.33 6.95 10.77
N LEU A 8 -9.64 7.06 11.02
CA LEU A 8 -10.12 7.37 12.38
C LEU A 8 -9.81 6.27 13.40
N ALA A 9 -9.85 5.00 12.98
CA ALA A 9 -9.50 3.89 13.86
C ALA A 9 -7.99 3.89 14.19
N THR A 10 -7.12 4.02 13.19
CA THR A 10 -5.66 4.05 13.35
C THR A 10 -5.21 5.18 14.26
N PHE A 11 -5.74 6.38 14.05
CA PHE A 11 -5.40 7.56 14.85
C PHE A 11 -6.16 7.63 16.18
N GLN A 12 -7.01 6.65 16.49
CA GLN A 12 -7.84 6.60 17.69
C GLN A 12 -8.75 7.84 17.87
N ILE A 13 -9.21 8.43 16.76
CA ILE A 13 -10.07 9.61 16.74
C ILE A 13 -11.52 9.18 16.59
N ASN A 14 -12.38 9.65 17.49
CA ASN A 14 -13.81 9.37 17.43
C ASN A 14 -14.50 10.27 16.40
N GLY A 15 -15.43 9.73 15.60
CA GLY A 15 -16.26 10.50 14.67
C GLY A 15 -17.01 11.68 15.32
N ASN A 16 -17.31 11.60 16.62
CA ASN A 16 -17.87 12.71 17.39
C ASN A 16 -16.91 13.90 17.52
N GLN A 17 -15.61 13.65 17.65
CA GLN A 17 -14.58 14.70 17.68
C GLN A 17 -14.49 15.38 16.31
N VAL A 18 -14.51 14.61 15.23
CA VAL A 18 -14.55 15.15 13.85
C VAL A 18 -15.78 16.02 13.64
N ALA A 19 -16.98 15.55 14.04
CA ALA A 19 -18.22 16.29 13.91
C ALA A 19 -18.17 17.65 14.65
N ARG A 20 -17.61 17.66 15.87
CA ARG A 20 -17.41 18.89 16.65
C ARG A 20 -16.43 19.85 15.98
N ARG A 21 -15.26 19.35 15.53
CA ARG A 21 -14.23 20.18 14.88
C ARG A 21 -14.72 20.80 13.56
N LEU A 22 -15.58 20.11 12.82
CA LEU A 22 -16.16 20.60 11.56
C LEU A 22 -17.47 21.38 11.73
N ASN A 23 -17.99 21.48 12.95
CA ASN A 23 -19.30 22.04 13.29
C ASN A 23 -20.45 21.45 12.43
N ILE A 24 -20.56 20.12 12.41
CA ILE A 24 -21.59 19.38 11.68
C ILE A 24 -22.26 18.32 12.57
N SER A 25 -23.35 17.72 12.09
CA SER A 25 -24.03 16.67 12.83
C SER A 25 -23.19 15.39 12.93
N ARG A 26 -23.29 14.69 14.06
CA ARG A 26 -22.67 13.37 14.27
C ARG A 26 -23.16 12.35 13.24
N GLN A 27 -24.43 12.45 12.86
CA GLN A 27 -25.03 11.58 11.84
C GLN A 27 -24.31 11.73 10.49
N THR A 28 -23.96 12.96 10.11
CA THR A 28 -23.22 13.23 8.86
C THR A 28 -21.88 12.51 8.83
N VAL A 29 -21.11 12.55 9.92
CA VAL A 29 -19.83 11.83 10.01
C VAL A 29 -20.04 10.32 10.06
N SER A 30 -21.06 9.85 10.77
CA SER A 30 -21.43 8.42 10.79
C SER A 30 -21.77 7.90 9.39
N ASP A 31 -22.50 8.68 8.60
CA ASP A 31 -22.84 8.32 7.22
C ASP A 31 -21.61 8.25 6.32
N TRP A 32 -20.59 9.09 6.57
CA TRP A 32 -19.30 9.01 5.88
C TRP A 32 -18.53 7.74 6.26
N ILE A 33 -18.40 7.46 7.56
CA ILE A 33 -17.69 6.28 8.08
C ILE A 33 -18.32 4.97 7.58
N ASN A 34 -19.65 4.94 7.48
CA ASN A 34 -20.41 3.79 7.01
C ASN A 34 -20.58 3.75 5.48
N GLY A 35 -20.03 4.72 4.74
CA GLY A 35 -20.11 4.78 3.29
C GLY A 35 -21.51 5.06 2.74
N LYS A 36 -22.47 5.47 3.59
CA LYS A 36 -23.83 5.85 3.18
C LYS A 36 -23.84 7.14 2.37
N ARG A 37 -22.85 8.02 2.59
CA ARG A 37 -22.69 9.29 1.88
C ARG A 37 -21.21 9.55 1.58
N LYS A 38 -20.93 10.06 0.38
CA LYS A 38 -19.58 10.56 0.03
C LYS A 38 -19.23 11.83 0.82
N ILE A 39 -17.96 11.98 1.16
CA ILE A 39 -17.44 13.19 1.81
C ILE A 39 -17.29 14.29 0.75
N PRO A 40 -17.89 15.50 0.94
CA PRO A 40 -17.66 16.62 0.04
C PRO A 40 -16.18 17.03 0.01
N LYS A 41 -15.68 17.52 -1.14
CA LYS A 41 -14.26 17.90 -1.30
C LYS A 41 -13.82 18.97 -0.30
N GLU A 42 -14.70 19.93 -0.01
CA GLU A 42 -14.45 20.98 0.97
C GLU A 42 -14.25 20.40 2.37
N ARG A 43 -14.99 19.33 2.71
CA ARG A 43 -14.86 18.65 4.00
C ARG A 43 -13.60 17.78 4.07
N ILE A 44 -13.22 17.13 2.97
CA ILE A 44 -11.92 16.42 2.90
C ILE A 44 -10.79 17.41 3.17
N ASN A 45 -10.80 18.56 2.51
CA ASN A 45 -9.80 19.61 2.74
C ASN A 45 -9.79 20.06 4.21
N GLN A 46 -10.96 20.30 4.84
CA GLN A 46 -10.98 20.68 6.25
C GLN A 46 -10.41 19.60 7.18
N ILE A 47 -10.76 18.34 6.94
CA ILE A 47 -10.27 17.21 7.73
C ILE A 47 -8.76 17.06 7.57
N SER A 48 -8.22 17.16 6.35
CA SER A 48 -6.79 17.00 6.09
C SER A 48 -5.91 18.09 6.72
N HIS A 49 -6.48 19.17 7.25
CA HIS A 49 -5.74 20.19 8.01
C HIS A 49 -5.72 19.91 9.51
N PHE A 50 -6.35 18.83 9.99
CA PHE A 50 -6.15 18.40 11.37
C PHE A 50 -4.70 17.98 11.54
N GLN A 51 -4.06 18.42 12.63
CA GLN A 51 -2.64 18.19 12.88
C GLN A 51 -2.30 16.69 12.85
N GLU A 52 -3.21 15.85 13.36
CA GLU A 52 -3.04 14.40 13.36
C GLU A 52 -2.96 13.83 11.93
N PHE A 53 -3.59 14.47 10.94
CA PHE A 53 -3.66 13.95 9.57
C PHE A 53 -2.68 14.61 8.61
N GLU A 54 -1.67 15.32 9.12
CA GLU A 54 -0.69 16.05 8.31
C GLU A 54 0.00 15.16 7.26
N PHE A 55 0.28 13.90 7.62
CA PHE A 55 0.97 12.93 6.77
C PHE A 55 0.03 12.03 5.96
N VAL A 56 -1.29 12.23 6.04
CA VAL A 56 -2.27 11.37 5.37
C VAL A 56 -2.65 11.96 4.03
N ASP A 57 -2.49 11.17 2.97
CA ASP A 57 -2.92 11.53 1.62
C ASP A 57 -4.44 11.79 1.56
N ARG A 58 -4.82 12.96 1.02
CA ARG A 58 -6.21 13.45 1.04
C ARG A 58 -7.19 12.53 0.30
N GLU A 59 -6.72 11.86 -0.73
CA GLU A 59 -7.56 10.96 -1.54
C GLU A 59 -8.03 9.75 -0.74
N LEU A 60 -7.24 9.31 0.24
CA LEU A 60 -7.53 8.13 1.05
C LEU A 60 -8.82 8.30 1.85
N PHE A 61 -9.19 9.51 2.30
CA PHE A 61 -10.39 9.73 3.09
C PHE A 61 -11.69 9.27 2.41
N SER A 62 -11.76 9.32 1.07
CA SER A 62 -13.02 9.18 0.33
C SER A 62 -13.18 7.86 -0.43
N LYS A 63 -12.12 7.05 -0.54
CA LYS A 63 -12.13 5.81 -1.32
C LYS A 63 -12.15 4.56 -0.43
N ILE A 64 -12.32 3.42 -1.09
CA ILE A 64 -12.05 2.12 -0.49
C ILE A 64 -10.55 1.88 -0.65
N LEU A 65 -9.87 1.65 0.46
CA LEU A 65 -8.44 1.41 0.50
C LEU A 65 -8.10 -0.01 0.04
N SER A 66 -7.03 -0.14 -0.72
CA SER A 66 -6.28 -1.39 -0.89
C SER A 66 -5.38 -1.66 0.32
N ASP A 67 -4.80 -2.86 0.41
CA ASP A 67 -3.92 -3.23 1.52
C ASP A 67 -2.69 -2.31 1.61
N VAL A 68 -2.10 -1.96 0.46
CA VAL A 68 -1.00 -0.97 0.37
C VAL A 68 -1.44 0.39 0.93
N GLU A 69 -2.66 0.82 0.64
CA GLU A 69 -3.17 2.11 1.10
C GLU A 69 -3.57 2.10 2.58
N GLU A 70 -4.06 0.97 3.09
CA GLU A 70 -4.27 0.76 4.52
C GLU A 70 -2.96 0.85 5.28
N GLN A 71 -1.89 0.25 4.73
CA GLN A 71 -0.56 0.30 5.31
C GLN A 71 0.06 1.71 5.26
N LYS A 72 -0.15 2.47 4.17
CA LYS A 72 0.26 3.88 4.10
C LYS A 72 -0.35 4.73 5.21
N VAL A 73 -1.59 4.48 5.61
CA VAL A 73 -2.23 5.18 6.73
C VAL A 73 -1.54 4.87 8.06
N ILE A 74 -1.06 3.64 8.26
CA ILE A 74 -0.34 3.23 9.46
C ILE A 74 1.03 3.92 9.51
N VAL A 75 1.77 3.93 8.40
CA VAL A 75 3.04 4.67 8.30
C VAL A 75 2.84 6.15 8.61
N ALA A 76 1.81 6.78 8.03
CA ALA A 76 1.48 8.19 8.29
C ALA A 76 1.14 8.46 9.77
N TYR A 77 0.55 7.49 10.47
CA TYR A 77 0.29 7.58 11.90
C TYR A 77 1.60 7.60 12.71
N TYR A 78 2.55 6.72 12.37
CA TYR A 78 3.86 6.72 13.01
C TYR A 78 4.71 7.95 12.65
N ASP A 79 4.57 8.50 11.44
CA ASP A 79 5.16 9.80 11.08
C ASP A 79 4.64 10.92 12.00
N TYR A 80 3.32 10.94 12.26
CA TYR A 80 2.71 11.89 13.19
C TYR A 80 3.22 11.70 14.62
N LEU A 81 3.25 10.47 15.13
CA LEU A 81 3.77 10.17 16.47
C LEU A 81 5.25 10.56 16.60
N SER A 82 6.06 10.21 15.61
CA SER A 82 7.48 10.56 15.53
C SER A 82 7.65 12.07 15.62
N LYS A 83 6.91 12.85 14.82
CA LYS A 83 6.98 14.31 14.87
C LYS A 83 6.53 14.88 16.22
N ARG A 84 5.50 14.30 16.85
CA ARG A 84 4.91 14.79 18.10
C ARG A 84 5.82 14.52 19.31
N ASP A 85 6.40 13.33 19.37
CA ASP A 85 7.05 12.81 20.59
C ASP A 85 8.58 12.83 20.51
N SER A 86 9.17 13.10 19.33
CA SER A 86 10.61 13.26 19.19
C SER A 86 11.13 14.42 20.04
N LYS A 87 12.23 14.18 20.75
CA LYS A 87 12.86 15.19 21.62
C LYS A 87 14.36 15.23 21.38
N ARG A 88 14.95 16.40 21.61
CA ARG A 88 16.40 16.58 21.54
C ARG A 88 17.04 16.08 22.83
N VAL A 89 17.98 15.15 22.72
CA VAL A 89 18.72 14.54 23.82
C VAL A 89 20.22 14.77 23.60
N ILE A 90 21.00 14.78 24.67
CA ILE A 90 22.47 14.84 24.60
C ILE A 90 23.00 13.43 24.86
N ASP A 91 23.81 12.93 23.94
CA ASP A 91 24.52 11.67 24.12
C ASP A 91 25.48 11.79 25.32
N GLU A 92 25.31 10.93 26.33
CA GLU A 92 26.12 10.97 27.56
C GLU A 92 27.58 10.58 27.34
N VAL A 93 27.87 9.80 26.29
CA VAL A 93 29.21 9.29 25.96
C VAL A 93 29.99 10.32 25.14
N TYR A 94 29.35 10.88 24.12
CA TYR A 94 29.99 11.74 23.13
C TYR A 94 29.68 13.23 23.30
N GLY A 95 28.71 13.59 24.16
CA GLY A 95 28.29 14.97 24.40
C GLY A 95 27.62 15.63 23.19
N VAL A 96 27.25 14.87 22.16
CA VAL A 96 26.63 15.39 20.93
C VAL A 96 25.10 15.33 21.03
N PRO A 97 24.40 16.40 20.63
CA PRO A 97 22.95 16.39 20.61
C PRO A 97 22.43 15.57 19.43
N TYR A 98 21.42 14.73 19.69
CA TYR A 98 20.68 13.99 18.69
C TYR A 98 19.16 14.09 18.92
N MET A 99 18.37 13.69 17.94
CA MET A 99 16.92 13.60 18.06
C MET A 99 16.57 12.16 18.44
N GLU A 100 16.04 11.97 19.64
CA GLU A 100 15.49 10.69 20.08
C GLU A 100 14.04 10.60 19.61
N ASN A 101 13.77 9.63 18.72
CA ASN A 101 12.42 9.31 18.25
C ASN A 101 11.98 7.98 18.88
N PRO A 102 11.06 7.99 19.86
CA PRO A 102 10.63 6.76 20.52
C PRO A 102 9.82 5.82 19.62
N HIS A 103 9.44 6.26 18.43
CA HIS A 103 8.60 5.51 17.48
C HIS A 103 9.36 5.09 16.22
N GLU A 104 10.68 5.27 16.18
CA GLU A 104 11.50 4.99 14.99
C GLU A 104 11.45 3.50 14.60
N GLU A 105 11.65 2.60 15.56
CA GLU A 105 11.64 1.15 15.31
C GLU A 105 10.28 0.67 14.78
N ASP A 106 9.18 1.08 15.43
CA ASP A 106 7.83 0.72 15.00
C ASP A 106 7.54 1.27 13.59
N ARG A 107 7.92 2.53 13.34
CA ARG A 107 7.76 3.16 12.03
C ARG A 107 8.50 2.37 10.94
N ASP A 108 9.75 1.99 11.20
CA ASP A 108 10.59 1.31 10.21
C ASP A 108 10.06 -0.10 9.91
N ALA A 109 9.54 -0.80 10.91
CA ALA A 109 8.85 -2.08 10.71
C ALA A 109 7.62 -1.94 9.77
N GLU A 110 6.80 -0.91 9.97
CA GLU A 110 5.63 -0.68 9.13
C GLU A 110 6.00 -0.24 7.71
N VAL A 111 7.12 0.47 7.54
CA VAL A 111 7.68 0.83 6.23
C VAL A 111 8.19 -0.42 5.51
N GLU A 112 8.81 -1.37 6.20
CA GLU A 112 9.25 -2.65 5.63
C GLU A 112 8.05 -3.47 5.11
N ILE A 113 6.97 -3.54 5.88
CA ILE A 113 5.71 -4.17 5.46
C ILE A 113 5.17 -3.48 4.21
N LEU A 114 5.12 -2.13 4.21
CA LEU A 114 4.65 -1.36 3.05
C LEU A 114 5.45 -1.68 1.78
N ASN A 115 6.77 -1.72 1.89
CA ASN A 115 7.64 -2.04 0.76
C ASN A 115 7.38 -3.45 0.23
N THR A 116 7.13 -4.41 1.11
CA THR A 116 6.78 -5.78 0.71
C THR A 116 5.46 -5.82 -0.05
N LEU A 117 4.42 -5.14 0.43
CA LEU A 117 3.12 -5.05 -0.25
C LEU A 117 3.22 -4.37 -1.62
N LEU A 118 4.04 -3.32 -1.75
CA LEU A 118 4.29 -2.66 -3.03
C LEU A 118 4.93 -3.59 -4.05
N ILE A 119 5.90 -4.41 -3.62
CA ILE A 119 6.53 -5.42 -4.48
C ILE A 119 5.51 -6.46 -4.94
N GLU A 120 4.60 -6.88 -4.08
CA GLU A 120 3.53 -7.83 -4.43
C GLU A 120 2.53 -7.24 -5.42
N GLU A 121 2.09 -5.99 -5.21
CA GLU A 121 1.19 -5.30 -6.13
C GLU A 121 1.82 -5.10 -7.53
N GLU A 122 3.12 -4.78 -7.58
CA GLU A 122 3.87 -4.69 -8.84
C GLU A 122 3.94 -6.05 -9.55
N LYS A 123 4.23 -7.13 -8.83
CA LYS A 123 4.23 -8.50 -9.39
C LYS A 123 2.87 -8.87 -9.96
N ASP A 124 1.79 -8.58 -9.26
CA ASP A 124 0.43 -8.85 -9.72
C ASP A 124 0.08 -8.05 -10.97
N HIS A 125 0.53 -6.80 -11.05
CA HIS A 125 0.34 -5.97 -12.22
C HIS A 125 1.10 -6.52 -13.44
N GLU A 126 2.35 -6.94 -13.28
CA GLU A 126 3.14 -7.57 -14.35
C GLU A 126 2.55 -8.92 -14.78
N LEU A 127 2.01 -9.71 -13.85
CA LEU A 127 1.27 -10.93 -14.17
C LEU A 127 0.02 -10.63 -15.02
N LYS A 128 -0.78 -9.63 -14.63
CA LYS A 128 -1.97 -9.21 -15.41
C LYS A 128 -1.60 -8.74 -16.82
N LYS A 129 -0.50 -8.00 -16.97
CA LYS A 129 0.01 -7.60 -18.30
C LYS A 129 0.39 -8.82 -19.13
N ALA A 130 1.13 -9.76 -18.55
CA ALA A 130 1.52 -11.00 -19.23
C ALA A 130 0.29 -11.80 -19.67
N GLU A 131 -0.72 -11.92 -18.81
CA GLU A 131 -2.00 -12.57 -19.15
C GLU A 131 -2.71 -11.84 -20.30
N ALA A 132 -2.82 -10.51 -20.24
CA ALA A 132 -3.48 -9.72 -21.29
C ALA A 132 -2.77 -9.87 -22.66
N LEU A 133 -1.44 -9.99 -22.69
CA LEU A 133 -0.69 -10.24 -23.92
C LEU A 133 -0.98 -11.61 -24.53
N ILE A 134 -1.27 -12.61 -23.70
CA ILE A 134 -1.60 -13.98 -24.13
C ILE A 134 -3.04 -14.05 -24.65
N TYR A 135 -4.00 -13.55 -23.87
CA TYR A 135 -5.42 -13.62 -24.23
C TYR A 135 -5.82 -12.59 -25.30
N GLY A 136 -5.13 -11.45 -25.36
CA GLY A 136 -5.33 -10.43 -26.38
C GLY A 136 -4.89 -10.85 -27.79
N LYS A 137 -4.15 -11.97 -27.94
CA LYS A 137 -3.66 -12.45 -29.24
C LYS A 137 -4.46 -13.59 -29.87
N ARG A 138 -5.37 -14.30 -29.18
CA ARG A 138 -6.22 -15.33 -29.82
C ARG A 138 -7.58 -15.49 -29.14
N ASN A 139 -8.64 -15.16 -29.90
CA ASN A 139 -9.92 -15.82 -29.73
C ASN A 139 -9.76 -17.33 -29.99
N TYR A 140 -10.49 -18.13 -29.20
CA TYR A 140 -10.68 -19.59 -29.22
C TYR A 140 -9.65 -20.48 -28.48
N SER A 141 -10.20 -21.17 -27.46
CA SER A 141 -9.72 -22.41 -26.80
C SER A 141 -8.50 -22.29 -25.88
N ASN A 142 -8.68 -22.50 -24.57
CA ASN A 142 -7.87 -23.44 -23.75
C ASN A 142 -7.87 -23.10 -22.25
N THR A 143 -8.85 -23.61 -21.53
CA THR A 143 -8.79 -23.79 -20.07
C THR A 143 -7.57 -24.63 -19.64
N ILE A 144 -7.10 -25.52 -20.54
CA ILE A 144 -5.95 -26.42 -20.38
C ILE A 144 -4.60 -25.67 -20.40
N ASN A 145 -4.51 -24.52 -21.06
CA ASN A 145 -3.27 -23.74 -21.11
C ASN A 145 -3.00 -22.97 -19.80
N SER A 146 -4.03 -22.64 -19.01
CA SER A 146 -3.85 -21.86 -17.78
C SER A 146 -3.12 -22.64 -16.68
N THR A 147 -3.39 -23.94 -16.55
CA THR A 147 -2.77 -24.79 -15.52
C THR A 147 -1.31 -25.06 -15.85
N LEU A 148 -1.02 -25.41 -17.10
CA LEU A 148 0.34 -25.64 -17.59
C LEU A 148 1.19 -24.36 -17.48
N TYR A 149 0.59 -23.20 -17.75
CA TYR A 149 1.27 -21.90 -17.67
C TYR A 149 1.51 -21.44 -16.22
N LYS A 150 0.56 -21.66 -15.30
CA LYS A 150 0.78 -21.42 -13.86
C LYS A 150 1.91 -22.29 -13.32
N GLU A 151 1.98 -23.56 -13.72
CA GLU A 151 3.11 -24.42 -13.38
C GLU A 151 4.44 -23.91 -13.98
N LEU A 152 4.42 -23.41 -15.21
CA LEU A 152 5.59 -22.83 -15.88
C LEU A 152 6.07 -21.56 -15.18
N LEU A 153 5.18 -20.61 -14.86
CA LEU A 153 5.48 -19.40 -14.10
C LEU A 153 6.00 -19.72 -12.70
N THR A 154 5.43 -20.72 -12.02
CA THR A 154 5.89 -21.14 -10.70
C THR A 154 7.29 -21.75 -10.78
N LYS A 155 7.59 -22.54 -11.82
CA LYS A 155 8.93 -23.07 -12.08
C LYS A 155 9.92 -21.97 -12.49
N LEU A 156 9.49 -21.01 -13.31
CA LEU A 156 10.27 -19.84 -13.73
C LEU A 156 10.67 -18.98 -12.53
N ASN A 157 9.72 -18.66 -11.65
CA ASN A 157 9.96 -17.85 -10.46
C ASN A 157 10.96 -18.54 -9.52
N LYS A 158 10.85 -19.85 -9.32
CA LYS A 158 11.84 -20.65 -8.56
C LYS A 158 13.24 -20.66 -9.19
N ILE A 159 13.33 -20.61 -10.52
CA ILE A 159 14.61 -20.60 -11.23
C ILE A 159 15.27 -19.22 -11.17
N CYS A 160 14.52 -18.12 -11.36
CA CYS A 160 15.06 -16.77 -11.30
C CYS A 160 15.56 -16.40 -9.89
N VAL A 161 14.93 -16.92 -8.84
CA VAL A 161 15.39 -16.74 -7.44
C VAL A 161 16.71 -17.49 -7.16
N SER A 162 17.10 -18.46 -7.99
CA SER A 162 18.32 -19.27 -7.78
C SER A 162 19.61 -18.70 -8.37
N ASP A 163 19.56 -17.54 -9.03
CA ASP A 163 20.68 -16.83 -9.69
C ASP A 163 21.55 -17.69 -10.66
N ASP A 164 20.95 -18.78 -11.16
CA ASP A 164 21.62 -19.73 -12.03
C ASP A 164 21.55 -19.24 -13.48
N LYS A 165 22.56 -18.47 -13.89
CA LYS A 165 22.71 -17.86 -15.23
C LYS A 165 22.49 -18.85 -16.38
N LYS A 166 22.85 -20.13 -16.21
CA LYS A 166 22.63 -21.16 -17.24
C LYS A 166 21.14 -21.48 -17.43
N LYS A 167 20.38 -21.55 -16.35
CA LYS A 167 18.93 -21.79 -16.43
C LYS A 167 18.18 -20.59 -17.00
N ILE A 168 18.61 -19.37 -16.67
CA ILE A 168 18.07 -18.13 -17.27
C ILE A 168 18.34 -18.08 -18.78
N SER A 169 19.52 -18.51 -19.23
CA SER A 169 19.88 -18.61 -20.66
C SER A 169 18.99 -19.62 -21.40
N LEU A 170 18.85 -20.84 -20.87
CA LEU A 170 18.02 -21.89 -21.46
C LEU A 170 16.53 -21.49 -21.52
N LEU A 171 16.05 -20.76 -20.52
CA LEU A 171 14.69 -20.21 -20.50
C LEU A 171 14.48 -19.14 -21.55
N SER A 172 15.47 -18.26 -21.74
CA SER A 172 15.44 -17.23 -22.77
C SER A 172 15.40 -17.86 -24.18
N GLU A 173 16.19 -18.92 -24.41
CA GLU A 173 16.16 -19.69 -25.66
C GLU A 173 14.81 -20.40 -25.88
N TYR A 174 14.25 -21.02 -24.84
CA TYR A 174 12.96 -21.69 -24.92
C TYR A 174 11.82 -20.72 -25.22
N LEU A 175 11.75 -19.59 -24.52
CA LEU A 175 10.77 -18.53 -24.78
C LEU A 175 10.93 -17.95 -26.19
N ASN A 176 12.17 -17.72 -26.64
CA ASN A 176 12.45 -17.28 -28.00
C ASN A 176 11.94 -18.30 -29.04
N SER A 177 12.11 -19.61 -28.81
CA SER A 177 11.63 -20.66 -29.70
C SER A 177 10.09 -20.75 -29.78
N LEU A 178 9.38 -20.36 -28.71
CA LEU A 178 7.92 -20.27 -28.71
C LEU A 178 7.42 -19.03 -29.45
N THR A 179 8.21 -17.96 -29.47
CA THR A 179 7.88 -16.72 -30.21
C THR A 179 8.28 -16.73 -31.68
N GLN A 180 9.30 -17.50 -32.08
CA GLN A 180 9.78 -17.58 -33.47
C GLN A 180 9.10 -18.66 -34.33
N ASN A 181 8.20 -19.46 -33.77
CA ASN A 181 7.34 -20.39 -34.51
C ASN A 181 5.95 -19.80 -34.84
N ASN A 182 5.82 -18.47 -34.86
CA ASN A 182 4.70 -17.71 -35.47
C ASN A 182 5.26 -16.76 -36.54
#